data_AF-A0AAV9JRE9-F1
#
_entry.id   AF-A0AAV9JRE9-F1
#
_cell.length_a   1.000
_cell.length_b   1.000
_cell.length_c   1.000
_cell.angle_alpha   90.00
_cell.angle_beta   90.00
_cell.angle_gamma   90.00
#
_symmetry.space_group_name_H-M   'P 1'
#
loop_
_entity.id
_entity.type
_entity.pdbx_description
1 polymer ?
#
loop_
_entity_poly.entity_id
_entity_poly.type
_entity_poly.pdbx_seq_one_letter_code
_entity_poly.pdbx_strand_id
1 'polypeptide(L)'
;MTTSSDRLKISSLIQKMLPWDKSGEKLNADREYMRVLSRELVQVRRDHPTDKRDLLNAMVNGKDPKTGEMMPDGLISANMVTFLIVRF
;
A
#
# COMPACT_ATOMS: atom_id res chain seq x y z
N MET A 1 12.75 49.42 -10.41
CA MET A 1 13.07 48.04 -10.86
C MET A 1 12.87 47.10 -9.67
N THR A 2 11.70 46.47 -9.51
CA THR A 2 11.46 45.28 -8.63
C THR A 2 9.97 44.91 -8.67
N THR A 3 9.48 44.28 -9.73
CA THR A 3 8.07 43.83 -9.80
C THR A 3 7.89 42.41 -10.32
N SER A 4 8.99 41.71 -10.65
CA SER A 4 8.93 40.33 -11.17
C SER A 4 9.21 39.26 -10.09
N SER A 5 10.11 39.54 -9.14
CA SER A 5 10.51 38.56 -8.11
C SER A 5 9.42 38.36 -7.03
N ASP A 6 8.66 39.41 -6.70
CA ASP A 6 7.63 39.34 -5.65
C ASP A 6 6.40 38.53 -6.10
N ARG A 7 6.06 38.55 -7.40
CA ARG A 7 4.98 37.72 -7.96
C ARG A 7 5.29 36.22 -7.90
N LEU A 8 6.56 35.84 -8.07
CA LEU A 8 7.03 34.46 -7.96
C LEU A 8 6.97 33.95 -6.51
N LYS A 9 7.24 34.83 -5.53
CA LYS A 9 7.14 34.49 -4.10
C LYS A 9 5.69 34.36 -3.63
N ILE A 10 4.78 35.20 -4.13
CA ILE A 10 3.35 35.08 -3.83
C ILE A 10 2.78 33.77 -4.40
N SER A 11 3.18 33.39 -5.61
CA SER A 11 2.81 32.11 -6.22
C SER A 11 3.27 30.91 -5.37
N SER A 12 4.52 30.91 -4.89
CA SER A 12 5.06 29.79 -4.10
C SER A 12 4.48 29.69 -2.68
N LEU A 13 4.08 30.81 -2.07
CA LEU A 13 3.37 30.83 -0.78
C LEU A 13 1.94 30.28 -0.93
N ILE A 14 1.22 30.69 -1.97
CA ILE A 14 -0.11 30.16 -2.30
C ILE A 14 -0.02 28.67 -2.61
N GLN A 15 1.02 28.23 -3.34
CA GLN A 15 1.26 26.84 -3.69
C GLN A 15 1.55 25.94 -2.47
N LYS A 16 2.17 26.48 -1.41
CA LYS A 16 2.36 25.79 -0.12
C LYS A 16 1.11 25.79 0.77
N MET A 17 0.20 26.74 0.59
CA MET A 17 -1.06 26.80 1.34
C MET A 17 -2.19 26.00 0.68
N LEU A 18 -1.99 25.52 -0.54
CA LEU A 18 -2.96 24.70 -1.24
C LEU A 18 -2.90 23.22 -0.81
N PRO A 19 -4.04 22.55 -0.61
CA PRO A 19 -4.14 21.26 0.06
C PRO A 19 -3.57 20.06 -0.72
N TRP A 20 -3.05 20.28 -1.94
CA TRP A 20 -2.48 19.20 -2.78
C TRP A 20 -1.19 18.60 -2.22
N ASP A 21 -0.39 19.39 -1.48
CA ASP A 21 0.86 18.98 -0.83
C ASP A 21 0.57 17.95 0.27
N LYS A 22 -0.28 18.33 1.23
CA LYS A 22 -0.67 17.48 2.37
C LYS A 22 -1.40 16.21 1.94
N SER A 23 -2.08 16.26 0.80
CA SER A 23 -2.78 15.11 0.23
C SER A 23 -1.78 14.02 -0.22
N GLY A 24 -0.61 14.42 -0.75
CA GLY A 24 0.43 13.48 -1.18
C GLY A 24 1.12 12.76 -0.03
N GLU A 25 1.45 13.47 1.05
CA GLU A 25 2.05 12.87 2.25
C GLU A 25 1.10 11.86 2.91
N LYS A 26 -0.18 12.22 3.04
CA LYS A 26 -1.20 11.32 3.60
C LYS A 26 -1.38 10.06 2.74
N LEU A 27 -1.43 10.21 1.42
CA LEU A 27 -1.51 9.07 0.50
C LEU A 27 -0.33 8.12 0.64
N ASN A 28 0.88 8.64 0.86
CA ASN A 28 2.07 7.81 1.06
C ASN A 28 2.02 7.10 2.42
N ALA A 29 1.59 7.78 3.48
CA ALA A 29 1.42 7.19 4.81
C ALA A 29 0.37 6.07 4.78
N ASP A 30 -0.78 6.29 4.14
CA ASP A 30 -1.85 5.30 3.99
C ASP A 30 -1.36 4.07 3.20
N ARG A 31 -0.59 4.28 2.12
CA ARG A 31 0.03 3.19 1.35
C ARG A 31 0.96 2.34 2.19
N GLU A 32 1.81 2.99 2.99
CA GLU A 32 2.75 2.27 3.84
C GLU A 32 2.03 1.50 4.94
N TYR A 33 1.02 2.11 5.55
CA TYR A 33 0.14 1.43 6.51
C TYR A 33 -0.49 0.17 5.90
N MET A 34 -1.04 0.25 4.68
CA MET A 34 -1.62 -0.93 3.99
C MET A 34 -0.57 -2.01 3.72
N ARG A 35 0.68 -1.66 3.43
CA ARG A 35 1.77 -2.64 3.25
C ARG A 35 2.11 -3.34 4.56
N VAL A 36 2.25 -2.60 5.64
CA VAL A 36 2.53 -3.15 6.98
C VAL A 36 1.39 -4.09 7.39
N LEU A 37 0.15 -3.61 7.29
CA LEU A 37 -1.03 -4.38 7.65
C LEU A 37 -1.17 -5.66 6.80
N SER A 38 -0.85 -5.60 5.51
CA SER A 38 -0.83 -6.79 4.65
C SER A 38 0.21 -7.82 5.09
N ARG A 39 1.41 -7.39 5.48
CA ARG A 39 2.46 -8.29 5.99
C ARG A 39 2.04 -8.92 7.32
N GLU A 40 1.45 -8.14 8.21
CA GLU A 40 0.93 -8.62 9.50
C GLU A 40 -0.17 -9.66 9.30
N LEU A 41 -1.10 -9.45 8.36
CA LEU A 41 -2.13 -10.44 8.04
C LEU A 41 -1.54 -11.78 7.59
N VAL A 42 -0.50 -11.76 6.76
CA VAL A 42 0.20 -12.98 6.32
C VAL A 42 0.88 -13.66 7.50
N GLN A 43 1.59 -12.91 8.35
CA GLN A 43 2.24 -13.44 9.55
C GLN A 43 1.24 -14.07 10.52
N VAL A 44 0.19 -13.33 10.89
CA VAL A 44 -0.88 -13.82 11.78
C VAL A 44 -1.50 -15.10 11.23
N ARG A 45 -1.67 -15.21 9.91
CA ARG A 45 -2.20 -16.43 9.30
C ARG A 45 -1.23 -17.61 9.36
N ARG A 46 0.08 -17.37 9.21
CA ARG A 46 1.10 -18.42 9.36
C ARG A 46 1.20 -18.89 10.81
N ASP A 47 1.14 -17.97 11.75
CA ASP A 47 1.19 -18.25 13.20
C ASP A 47 -0.09 -18.92 13.71
N HIS A 48 -1.23 -18.62 13.09
CA HIS A 48 -2.53 -19.19 13.42
C HIS A 48 -3.16 -19.87 12.20
N PRO A 49 -2.72 -21.09 11.85
CA PRO A 49 -3.30 -21.86 10.77
C PRO A 49 -4.82 -22.02 10.96
N THR A 50 -5.56 -21.95 9.87
CA THR A 50 -7.01 -22.13 9.89
C THR A 50 -7.47 -22.93 8.68
N ASP A 51 -8.51 -23.73 8.86
CA ASP A 51 -9.15 -24.49 7.78
C ASP A 51 -10.17 -23.66 6.98
N LYS A 52 -10.28 -22.36 7.28
CA LYS A 52 -11.17 -21.46 6.55
C LYS A 52 -10.76 -21.38 5.08
N ARG A 53 -11.75 -21.52 4.19
CA ARG A 53 -11.57 -21.41 2.74
C ARG A 53 -11.64 -19.95 2.29
N ASP A 54 -10.68 -19.14 2.71
CA ASP A 54 -10.54 -17.75 2.28
C ASP A 54 -9.36 -17.55 1.31
N LEU A 55 -9.34 -16.39 0.64
CA LEU A 55 -8.31 -16.06 -0.36
C LEU A 55 -6.90 -16.06 0.23
N LEU A 56 -6.72 -15.57 1.46
CA LEU A 56 -5.42 -15.55 2.12
C LEU A 56 -4.94 -16.97 2.40
N ASN A 57 -5.84 -17.87 2.82
CA ASN A 57 -5.51 -19.28 3.04
C ASN A 57 -5.14 -19.97 1.74
N ALA A 58 -5.85 -19.65 0.65
CA ALA A 58 -5.54 -20.16 -0.68
C ALA A 58 -4.17 -19.67 -1.19
N MET A 59 -3.77 -18.43 -0.90
CA MET A 59 -2.44 -17.92 -1.27
C MET A 59 -1.31 -18.49 -0.39
N VAL A 60 -1.58 -18.68 0.90
CA VAL A 60 -0.64 -19.19 1.89
C VAL A 60 -0.35 -20.69 1.69
N ASN A 61 -1.35 -21.47 1.32
CA ASN A 61 -1.24 -22.93 1.14
C ASN A 61 -1.26 -23.39 -0.32
N GLY A 62 -1.57 -22.48 -1.24
CA GLY A 62 -1.63 -22.77 -2.67
C GLY A 62 -0.26 -23.10 -3.23
N LYS A 63 -0.22 -24.13 -4.06
CA LYS A 63 0.95 -24.49 -4.86
C LYS A 63 0.68 -24.15 -6.31
N ASP A 64 1.68 -23.61 -7.00
CA ASP A 64 1.61 -23.40 -8.43
C ASP A 64 1.42 -24.75 -9.14
N PRO A 65 0.42 -24.91 -10.02
CA PRO A 65 0.13 -26.18 -10.66
C PRO A 65 1.18 -26.61 -11.71
N LYS A 66 2.04 -25.69 -12.17
CA LYS A 66 3.10 -25.96 -13.14
C LYS A 66 4.43 -26.26 -12.46
N THR A 67 4.79 -25.52 -11.42
CA THR A 67 6.09 -25.67 -10.73
C THR A 67 6.00 -26.45 -9.41
N GLY A 68 4.81 -26.53 -8.80
CA GLY A 68 4.60 -27.12 -7.48
C GLY A 68 5.06 -26.23 -6.32
N GLU A 69 5.60 -25.05 -6.61
CA GLU A 69 6.15 -24.13 -5.61
C GLU A 69 5.05 -23.34 -4.90
N MET A 70 5.35 -22.94 -3.66
CA MET A 70 4.48 -22.06 -2.90
C MET A 70 4.80 -20.60 -3.21
N MET A 71 3.78 -19.73 -3.06
CA MET A 71 3.97 -18.31 -3.25
C MET A 71 4.89 -17.73 -2.13
N PRO A 72 5.93 -16.96 -2.47
CA PRO A 72 6.75 -16.27 -1.46
C PRO A 72 5.92 -15.25 -0.68
N ASP A 73 6.21 -15.09 0.62
CA ASP A 73 5.44 -14.20 1.51
C ASP A 73 5.39 -12.74 1.03
N GLY A 74 6.45 -12.26 0.36
CA GLY A 74 6.47 -10.93 -0.25
C GLY A 74 5.43 -10.77 -1.37
N LEU A 75 5.24 -11.81 -2.19
CA LEU A 75 4.26 -11.83 -3.26
C LEU A 75 2.83 -11.98 -2.72
N ILE A 76 2.64 -12.77 -1.66
CA ILE A 76 1.37 -12.85 -0.94
C ILE A 76 0.99 -11.48 -0.37
N SER A 77 1.95 -10.81 0.30
CA SER A 77 1.73 -9.47 0.89
C SER A 77 1.38 -8.43 -0.18
N ALA A 78 2.04 -8.44 -1.34
CA ALA A 78 1.75 -7.53 -2.44
C ALA A 78 0.34 -7.78 -3.04
N ASN A 79 -0.06 -9.04 -3.17
CA ASN A 79 -1.42 -9.41 -3.59
C ASN A 79 -2.45 -8.95 -2.55
N MET A 80 -2.15 -9.09 -1.26
CA MET A 80 -2.99 -8.57 -0.17
C MET A 80 -3.19 -7.06 -0.26
N VAL A 81 -2.14 -6.27 -0.48
CA VAL A 81 -2.26 -4.82 -0.68
C VAL A 81 -3.20 -4.51 -1.85
N THR A 82 -3.10 -5.26 -2.94
CA THR A 82 -3.97 -5.09 -4.10
C THR A 82 -5.44 -5.35 -3.74
N PHE A 83 -5.73 -6.42 -3.01
CA PHE A 83 -7.10 -6.70 -2.55
C PHE A 83 -7.63 -5.63 -1.59
N LEU A 84 -6.79 -5.09 -0.70
CA LEU A 84 -7.17 -4.03 0.23
C LEU A 84 -7.41 -2.67 -0.44
N ILE A 85 -6.70 -2.36 -1.54
CA ILE A 85 -6.83 -1.05 -2.22
C ILE A 85 -7.88 -1.09 -3.33
N VAL A 86 -7.90 -2.16 -4.12
CA VAL A 86 -8.68 -2.22 -5.38
C VAL A 86 -10.04 -2.89 -5.19
N ARG A 87 -10.17 -3.81 -4.24
CA ARG A 87 -11.36 -4.65 -4.05
C ARG A 87 -12.12 -4.32 -2.76
N PHE A 88 -11.92 -3.11 -2.23
CA PHE A 88 -12.82 -2.48 -1.27
C PHE A 88 -13.89 -1.65 -1.98
#